data_AF-A0A354EKX8-F1
#
_entry.id   AF-A0A354EKX8-F1
#
_cell.length_a   1.000
_cell.length_b   1.000
_cell.length_c   1.000
_cell.angle_alpha   90.00
_cell.angle_beta   90.00
_cell.angle_gamma   90.00
#
_symmetry.space_group_name_H-M   'P 1'
#
loop_
_entity.id
_entity.type
_entity.pdbx_description
1 polymer ?
#
loop_
_entity_poly.entity_id
_entity_poly.type
_entity_poly.pdbx_seq_one_letter_code
_entity_poly.pdbx_strand_id
1 'polypeptide(L)'
;MKILTAIGILLGITLLGLSLKVLLFPAHVATKEIQMAYDITDKTLEAENAIYNYEWFKQQKEDIEASRAKLVVAENSIDRFKFDAVNREHWTFEDKTEYSRLNSIAQGLENYLTQQIADYNARAKMANRNIFENGLLPNFIDATTMLLKK
;
A
#
# COMPACT_ATOMS: atom_id res chain seq x y z
N MET A 1 -32.27 -66.11 22.38
CA MET A 1 -33.13 -64.90 22.43
C MET A 1 -32.35 -63.58 22.54
N LYS A 2 -31.25 -63.49 23.32
CA LYS A 2 -30.49 -62.24 23.52
C LYS A 2 -29.73 -61.68 22.30
N ILE A 3 -29.38 -62.52 21.32
CA ILE A 3 -28.64 -62.10 20.12
C ILE A 3 -29.55 -61.42 19.09
N LEU A 4 -30.79 -61.90 18.92
CA LEU A 4 -31.76 -61.29 18.00
C LEU A 4 -32.17 -59.88 18.43
N THR A 5 -32.34 -59.66 19.74
CA THR A 5 -32.63 -58.32 20.29
C THR A 5 -31.46 -57.37 20.14
N ALA A 6 -30.21 -57.84 20.28
CA ALA A 6 -29.03 -57.02 20.04
C ALA A 6 -28.92 -56.57 18.57
N ILE A 7 -29.19 -57.47 17.61
CA ILE A 7 -29.19 -57.14 16.18
C ILE A 7 -30.30 -56.15 15.82
N GLY A 8 -31.51 -56.32 16.39
CA GLY A 8 -32.62 -55.40 16.18
C GLY A 8 -32.34 -53.97 16.69
N ILE A 9 -31.70 -53.85 17.84
CA ILE A 9 -31.29 -52.55 18.40
C ILE A 9 -30.22 -51.89 17.50
N LEU A 10 -29.25 -52.68 17.03
CA LEU A 10 -28.18 -52.17 16.17
C LEU A 10 -28.72 -51.62 14.85
N LEU A 11 -29.64 -52.36 14.21
CA LEU A 11 -30.32 -51.94 12.98
C LEU A 11 -31.15 -50.67 13.19
N GLY A 12 -31.87 -50.57 14.31
CA GLY A 12 -32.65 -49.38 14.68
C GLY A 12 -31.78 -48.13 14.81
N ILE A 13 -30.62 -48.24 15.46
CA ILE A 13 -29.68 -47.12 15.63
C ILE A 13 -29.09 -46.69 14.27
N THR A 14 -28.74 -47.63 13.40
CA THR A 14 -28.21 -47.29 12.06
C THR A 14 -29.24 -46.60 11.17
N LEU A 15 -30.50 -47.04 11.21
CA LEU A 15 -31.59 -46.42 10.46
C LEU A 15 -31.90 -45.01 10.98
N LEU A 16 -31.96 -44.83 12.30
CA LEU A 16 -32.13 -43.52 12.92
C LEU A 16 -31.00 -42.54 12.53
N GLY A 17 -29.75 -43.00 12.54
CA GLY A 17 -28.60 -42.18 12.14
C GLY A 17 -28.64 -41.75 10.66
N LEU A 18 -29.12 -42.61 9.76
CA LEU A 18 -29.31 -42.29 8.35
C LEU A 18 -30.45 -41.30 8.13
N SER A 19 -31.59 -41.51 8.80
CA SER A 19 -32.76 -40.62 8.72
C SER A 19 -32.43 -39.20 9.18
N LEU A 20 -31.70 -39.07 10.29
CA LEU A 20 -31.25 -37.77 10.80
C LEU A 20 -30.31 -37.06 9.81
N LYS A 21 -29.42 -37.80 9.15
CA LYS A 21 -28.52 -37.22 8.15
C LYS A 21 -29.26 -36.71 6.91
N VAL A 22 -30.22 -37.48 6.38
CA VAL A 22 -31.02 -37.04 5.22
C VAL A 22 -31.87 -35.83 5.55
N LEU A 23 -32.44 -35.79 6.76
CA LEU A 23 -33.29 -34.68 7.20
C LEU A 23 -32.50 -33.39 7.47
N LEU A 24 -31.26 -33.51 7.94
CA LEU A 24 -30.37 -32.37 8.20
C LEU A 24 -29.48 -32.00 6.99
N PHE A 25 -29.44 -32.82 5.94
CA PHE A 25 -28.62 -32.57 4.75
C PHE A 25 -28.90 -31.21 4.08
N PRO A 26 -30.16 -30.78 3.86
CA PRO A 26 -30.44 -29.50 3.22
C PRO A 26 -29.92 -28.31 4.03
N ALA A 27 -30.08 -28.36 5.36
CA ALA A 27 -29.57 -27.33 6.27
C ALA A 27 -28.04 -27.27 6.25
N HIS A 28 -27.38 -28.44 6.18
CA HIS A 28 -25.92 -28.52 6.18
C HIS A 28 -25.27 -28.13 4.85
N VAL A 29 -25.97 -28.29 3.73
CA VAL A 29 -25.52 -27.81 2.41
C VAL A 29 -25.74 -26.30 2.28
N ALA A 30 -26.91 -25.79 2.69
CA ALA A 30 -27.22 -24.36 2.64
C ALA A 30 -26.24 -23.52 3.48
N THR A 31 -25.88 -23.98 4.69
CA THR A 31 -24.89 -23.26 5.53
C THR A 31 -23.50 -23.25 4.90
N LYS A 32 -23.10 -24.33 4.21
CA LYS A 32 -21.82 -24.40 3.49
C LYS A 32 -21.77 -23.51 2.26
N GLU A 33 -22.85 -23.45 1.47
CA GLU A 33 -22.91 -22.55 0.31
C GLU A 33 -22.88 -21.07 0.73
N ILE A 34 -23.60 -20.71 1.79
CA ILE A 34 -23.58 -19.36 2.34
C ILE A 34 -22.18 -19.00 2.84
N GLN A 35 -21.53 -19.88 3.61
CA GLN A 35 -20.14 -19.67 4.06
C GLN A 35 -19.16 -19.54 2.88
N MET A 36 -19.32 -20.37 1.84
CA MET A 36 -18.46 -20.32 0.66
C MET A 36 -18.66 -19.03 -0.14
N ALA A 37 -19.89 -18.54 -0.24
CA ALA A 37 -20.20 -17.27 -0.90
C ALA A 37 -19.62 -16.07 -0.12
N TYR A 38 -19.74 -16.06 1.20
CA TYR A 38 -19.08 -15.06 2.04
C TYR A 38 -17.56 -15.13 1.91
N ASP A 39 -16.96 -16.31 2.02
CA ASP A 39 -15.50 -16.48 1.90
C ASP A 39 -14.96 -16.04 0.52
N ILE A 40 -15.69 -16.32 -0.58
CA ILE A 40 -15.30 -15.86 -1.92
C ILE A 40 -15.42 -14.35 -2.02
N THR A 41 -16.48 -13.77 -1.46
CA THR A 41 -16.71 -12.32 -1.48
C THR A 41 -15.64 -11.59 -0.68
N ASP A 42 -15.35 -12.04 0.55
CA ASP A 42 -14.33 -11.45 1.41
C ASP A 42 -12.94 -11.55 0.77
N LYS A 43 -12.57 -12.70 0.20
CA LYS A 43 -11.30 -12.84 -0.53
C LYS A 43 -11.20 -11.92 -1.74
N THR A 44 -12.30 -11.71 -2.46
CA THR A 44 -12.32 -10.83 -3.64
C THR A 44 -12.19 -9.37 -3.21
N LEU A 45 -12.92 -8.94 -2.19
CA LEU A 45 -12.83 -7.59 -1.62
C LEU A 45 -11.44 -7.30 -1.04
N GLU A 46 -10.83 -8.27 -0.34
CA GLU A 46 -9.47 -8.15 0.16
C GLU A 46 -8.44 -8.08 -0.98
N ALA A 47 -8.61 -8.87 -2.04
CA ALA A 47 -7.73 -8.86 -3.19
C ALA A 47 -7.80 -7.53 -3.97
N GLU A 48 -8.99 -6.99 -4.23
CA GLU A 48 -9.17 -5.69 -4.90
C GLU A 48 -8.56 -4.55 -4.08
N ASN A 49 -8.77 -4.56 -2.76
CA ASN A 49 -8.17 -3.58 -1.85
C ASN A 49 -6.63 -3.69 -1.83
N ALA A 50 -6.09 -4.91 -1.83
CA ALA A 50 -4.65 -5.14 -1.89
C ALA A 50 -4.03 -4.63 -3.20
N ILE A 51 -4.69 -4.87 -4.35
CA ILE A 51 -4.26 -4.38 -5.66
C ILE A 51 -4.29 -2.86 -5.68
N TYR A 52 -5.39 -2.24 -5.27
CA TYR A 52 -5.53 -0.78 -5.25
C TYR A 52 -4.46 -0.12 -4.39
N ASN A 53 -4.20 -0.66 -3.19
CA ASN A 53 -3.14 -0.15 -2.33
C ASN A 53 -1.76 -0.29 -3.00
N TYR A 54 -1.48 -1.44 -3.60
CA TYR A 54 -0.22 -1.68 -4.31
C TYR A 54 -0.01 -0.68 -5.45
N GLU A 55 -1.02 -0.47 -6.30
CA GLU A 55 -0.98 0.50 -7.39
C GLU A 55 -0.74 1.92 -6.87
N TRP A 56 -1.43 2.31 -5.81
CA TRP A 56 -1.24 3.61 -5.19
C TRP A 56 0.20 3.80 -4.69
N PHE A 57 0.74 2.84 -3.93
CA PHE A 57 2.12 2.94 -3.43
C PHE A 57 3.16 2.94 -4.56
N LYS A 58 2.92 2.15 -5.60
CA LYS A 58 3.80 2.13 -6.77
C LYS A 58 3.81 3.48 -7.50
N GLN A 59 2.62 4.01 -7.80
CA GLN A 59 2.49 5.32 -8.45
C GLN A 59 3.11 6.41 -7.58
N GLN A 60 2.81 6.43 -6.28
CA GLN A 60 3.34 7.43 -5.36
C GLN A 60 4.88 7.39 -5.28
N LYS A 61 5.48 6.20 -5.33
CA LYS A 61 6.94 6.05 -5.38
C LYS A 61 7.52 6.66 -6.66
N GLU A 62 6.94 6.36 -7.81
CA GLU A 62 7.37 6.93 -9.10
C GLU A 62 7.21 8.46 -9.11
N ASP A 63 6.13 8.98 -8.52
CA ASP A 63 5.90 10.42 -8.38
C ASP A 63 6.93 11.09 -7.47
N ILE A 64 7.31 10.45 -6.35
CA ILE A 64 8.38 10.91 -5.44
C ILE A 64 9.72 10.98 -6.20
N GLU A 65 10.05 9.95 -6.97
CA GLU A 65 11.29 9.92 -7.76
C GLU A 65 11.31 11.02 -8.84
N ALA A 66 10.17 11.25 -9.51
CA ALA A 66 10.03 12.33 -10.49
C ALA A 66 10.14 13.71 -9.85
N SER A 67 9.52 13.93 -8.70
CA SER A 67 9.63 15.17 -7.93
C SER A 67 11.06 15.44 -7.45
N ARG A 68 11.77 14.39 -7.01
CA ARG A 68 13.18 14.47 -6.66
C ARG A 68 14.04 14.90 -7.83
N ALA A 69 13.82 14.34 -9.03
CA ALA A 69 14.54 14.76 -10.23
C ALA A 69 14.32 16.25 -10.54
N LYS A 70 13.09 16.75 -10.38
CA LYS A 70 12.78 18.19 -10.55
C LYS A 70 13.51 19.06 -9.53
N LEU A 71 13.55 18.64 -8.26
CA LEU A 71 14.29 19.34 -7.21
C LEU A 71 15.78 19.44 -7.55
N VAL A 72 16.41 18.33 -7.96
CA VAL A 72 17.83 18.31 -8.37
C VAL A 72 18.09 19.28 -9.52
N VAL A 73 17.20 19.35 -10.52
CA VAL A 73 17.34 20.31 -11.63
C VAL A 73 17.22 21.77 -11.15
N ALA A 74 16.31 22.06 -10.23
CA ALA A 74 16.16 23.39 -9.65
C ALA A 74 17.40 23.81 -8.83
N GLU A 75 17.93 22.90 -8.01
CA GLU A 75 19.18 23.12 -7.27
C GLU A 75 20.38 23.32 -8.19
N ASN A 76 20.49 22.53 -9.26
CA ASN A 76 21.54 22.71 -10.27
C ASN A 76 21.42 24.05 -10.98
N SER A 77 20.21 24.57 -11.17
CA SER A 77 20.00 25.91 -11.72
C SER A 77 20.50 27.01 -10.78
N ILE A 78 20.30 26.83 -9.46
CA ILE A 78 20.87 27.73 -8.44
C ILE A 78 22.40 27.67 -8.46
N ASP A 79 22.98 26.48 -8.50
CA ASP A 79 24.44 26.31 -8.47
C ASP A 79 25.08 26.86 -9.74
N ARG A 80 24.44 26.65 -10.90
CA ARG A 80 24.88 27.24 -12.17
C ARG A 80 24.80 28.76 -12.14
N PHE A 81 23.71 29.33 -11.62
CA PHE A 81 23.60 30.77 -11.42
C PHE A 81 24.72 31.31 -10.54
N LYS A 82 25.04 30.64 -9.42
CA LYS A 82 26.15 31.04 -8.53
C LYS A 82 27.52 30.92 -9.21
N PHE A 83 27.70 29.94 -10.09
CA PHE A 83 28.95 29.74 -10.83
C PHE A 83 29.15 30.80 -11.91
N ASP A 84 28.07 31.14 -12.64
CA ASP A 84 28.09 32.12 -13.72
C ASP A 84 28.10 33.58 -13.19
N ALA A 85 27.55 33.81 -12.00
CA ALA A 85 27.50 35.14 -11.38
C ALA A 85 28.84 35.53 -10.73
N VAL A 86 29.07 36.84 -10.63
CA VAL A 86 30.16 37.41 -9.80
C VAL A 86 29.98 37.07 -8.32
N ASN A 87 31.01 37.30 -7.51
CA ASN A 87 30.93 37.14 -6.05
C ASN A 87 29.68 37.81 -5.49
N ARG A 88 29.02 37.14 -4.52
CA ARG A 88 27.74 37.57 -3.94
C ARG A 88 27.71 39.02 -3.44
N GLU A 89 28.85 39.53 -2.97
CA GLU A 89 29.02 40.93 -2.52
C GLU A 89 28.79 41.95 -3.65
N HIS A 90 28.97 41.53 -4.90
CA HIS A 90 28.85 42.34 -6.11
C HIS A 90 27.55 42.08 -6.89
N TRP A 91 26.66 41.23 -6.37
CA TRP A 91 25.39 40.95 -7.04
C TRP A 91 24.55 42.22 -7.17
N THR A 92 24.06 42.45 -8.38
CA THR A 92 23.12 43.52 -8.65
C THR A 92 21.75 43.20 -8.03
N PHE A 93 20.81 44.15 -8.13
CA PHE A 93 19.44 43.91 -7.70
C PHE A 93 18.78 42.79 -8.51
N GLU A 94 19.04 42.75 -9.81
CA GLU A 94 18.56 41.74 -10.75
C GLU A 94 19.10 40.35 -10.38
N ASP A 95 20.40 40.24 -10.07
CA ASP A 95 21.02 38.98 -9.64
C ASP A 95 20.37 38.43 -8.36
N LYS A 96 20.15 39.31 -7.36
CA LYS A 96 19.50 38.92 -6.10
C LYS A 96 18.05 38.49 -6.33
N THR A 97 17.35 39.16 -7.23
CA THR A 97 15.96 38.84 -7.58
C THR A 97 15.88 37.49 -8.27
N GLU A 98 16.75 37.22 -9.23
CA GLU A 98 16.80 35.94 -9.93
C GLU A 98 17.21 34.81 -8.99
N TYR A 99 18.23 35.01 -8.15
CA TYR A 99 18.59 34.04 -7.12
C TYR A 99 17.41 33.72 -6.19
N SER A 100 16.70 34.75 -5.71
CA SER A 100 15.54 34.58 -4.83
C SER A 100 14.43 33.78 -5.53
N ARG A 101 14.18 34.06 -6.82
CA ARG A 101 13.22 33.32 -7.64
C ARG A 101 13.60 31.84 -7.76
N LEU A 102 14.85 31.54 -8.13
CA LEU A 102 15.35 30.17 -8.25
C LEU A 102 15.29 29.43 -6.91
N ASN A 103 15.70 30.09 -5.83
CA ASN A 103 15.64 29.53 -4.48
C ASN A 103 14.20 29.24 -4.03
N SER A 104 13.26 30.13 -4.34
CA SER A 104 11.84 29.93 -4.01
C SER A 104 11.25 28.72 -4.75
N ILE A 105 11.66 28.51 -6.01
CA ILE A 105 11.27 27.33 -6.79
C ILE A 105 11.82 26.05 -6.16
N ALA A 106 13.10 26.03 -5.80
CA ALA A 106 13.71 24.86 -5.15
C ALA A 106 13.02 24.54 -3.81
N GLN A 107 12.80 25.54 -2.96
CA GLN A 107 12.09 25.36 -1.68
C GLN A 107 10.64 24.87 -1.87
N GLY A 108 9.95 25.36 -2.90
CA GLY A 108 8.60 24.87 -3.23
C GLY A 108 8.61 23.38 -3.60
N LEU A 109 9.57 22.95 -4.41
CA LEU A 109 9.75 21.55 -4.80
C LEU A 109 10.17 20.68 -3.62
N GLU A 110 11.03 21.18 -2.75
CA GLU A 110 11.48 20.50 -1.53
C GLU A 110 10.30 20.23 -0.59
N ASN A 111 9.46 21.23 -0.34
CA ASN A 111 8.26 21.11 0.46
C ASN A 111 7.26 20.13 -0.16
N TYR A 112 7.05 20.19 -1.48
CA TYR A 112 6.17 19.27 -2.18
C TYR A 112 6.66 17.81 -2.08
N LEU A 113 7.95 17.57 -2.32
CA LEU A 113 8.56 16.25 -2.17
C LEU A 113 8.44 15.74 -0.73
N THR A 114 8.69 16.60 0.25
CA THR A 114 8.55 16.27 1.68
C THR A 114 7.12 15.83 2.01
N GLN A 115 6.12 16.54 1.47
CA GLN A 115 4.72 16.17 1.64
C GLN A 115 4.40 14.82 1.00
N GLN A 116 4.86 14.57 -0.22
CA GLN A 116 4.65 13.28 -0.89
C GLN A 116 5.25 12.11 -0.11
N ILE A 117 6.45 12.29 0.45
CA ILE A 117 7.12 11.30 1.31
C ILE A 117 6.34 11.10 2.62
N ALA A 118 5.86 12.19 3.23
CA ALA A 118 5.05 12.12 4.44
C ALA A 118 3.74 11.35 4.21
N ASP A 119 3.06 11.61 3.08
CA ASP A 119 1.81 10.94 2.71
C ASP A 119 2.04 9.44 2.43
N TYR A 120 3.12 9.12 1.71
CA TYR A 120 3.56 7.74 1.50
C TYR A 120 3.77 7.02 2.84
N ASN A 121 4.57 7.62 3.72
CA ASN A 121 4.91 7.03 5.01
C ASN A 121 3.70 6.94 5.96
N ALA A 122 2.78 7.89 5.91
CA ALA A 122 1.56 7.86 6.71
C ALA A 122 0.66 6.69 6.28
N ARG A 123 0.48 6.48 4.98
CA ARG A 123 -0.30 5.37 4.44
C ARG A 123 0.41 4.03 4.64
N ALA A 124 1.73 3.99 4.51
CA ALA A 124 2.51 2.78 4.73
C ALA A 124 2.37 2.25 6.17
N LYS A 125 2.19 3.14 7.16
CA LYS A 125 1.91 2.75 8.56
C LYS A 125 0.52 2.12 8.76
N MET A 126 -0.43 2.42 7.89
CA MET A 126 -1.81 1.89 7.97
C MET A 126 -2.03 0.67 7.08
N ALA A 127 -1.14 0.45 6.11
CA ALA A 127 -1.27 -0.61 5.13
C ALA A 127 -0.79 -1.96 5.67
N ASN A 128 -1.39 -3.04 5.18
CA ASN A 128 -1.03 -4.40 5.60
C ASN A 128 0.40 -4.74 5.15
N ARG A 129 1.21 -5.31 6.05
CA ARG A 129 2.65 -5.54 5.85
C ARG A 129 2.96 -6.36 4.59
N ASN A 130 2.03 -7.25 4.23
CA ASN A 130 2.09 -8.15 3.09
C ASN A 130 2.36 -7.42 1.75
N ILE A 131 1.94 -6.16 1.59
CA ILE A 131 2.17 -5.42 0.33
C ILE A 131 3.64 -4.99 0.15
N PHE A 132 4.44 -4.99 1.22
CA PHE A 132 5.85 -4.59 1.21
C PHE A 132 6.82 -5.78 1.29
N GLU A 133 6.33 -7.01 1.49
CA GLU A 133 7.18 -8.19 1.74
C GLU A 133 8.05 -8.59 0.54
N ASN A 134 7.61 -8.28 -0.68
CA ASN A 134 8.35 -8.58 -1.91
C ASN A 134 9.52 -7.63 -2.18
N GLY A 135 9.72 -6.60 -1.35
CA GLY A 135 10.82 -5.63 -1.48
C GLY A 135 10.73 -4.70 -2.69
N LEU A 136 9.65 -4.77 -3.48
CA LEU A 136 9.44 -3.89 -4.64
C LEU A 136 9.10 -2.46 -4.19
N LEU A 137 8.41 -2.35 -3.06
CA LEU A 137 7.98 -1.11 -2.43
C LEU A 137 8.65 -0.93 -1.07
N PRO A 138 9.24 0.25 -0.79
CA PRO A 138 9.79 0.52 0.53
C PRO A 138 8.65 0.63 1.56
N ASN A 139 8.83 0.04 2.74
CA ASN A 139 7.91 0.23 3.87
C ASN A 139 8.05 1.63 4.53
N PHE A 140 9.15 2.33 4.23
CA PHE A 140 9.43 3.68 4.68
C PHE A 140 10.41 4.36 3.72
N ILE A 141 10.15 5.61 3.40
CA ILE A 141 11.06 6.46 2.63
C ILE A 141 11.65 7.51 3.57
N ASP A 142 12.97 7.49 3.74
CA ASP A 142 13.66 8.53 4.51
C ASP A 142 13.78 9.81 3.70
N ALA A 143 13.08 10.85 4.15
CA ALA A 143 13.14 12.19 3.56
C ALA A 143 14.58 12.74 3.57
N THR A 144 15.35 12.48 4.63
CA THR A 144 16.71 13.02 4.74
C THR A 144 17.60 12.51 3.61
N THR A 145 17.61 11.19 3.39
CA THR A 145 18.39 10.58 2.31
C THR A 145 17.91 11.00 0.92
N MET A 146 16.61 11.26 0.75
CA MET A 146 16.04 11.68 -0.54
C MET A 146 16.31 13.14 -0.88
N LEU A 147 16.36 14.02 0.13
CA LEU A 147 16.61 15.45 -0.03
C LEU A 147 18.09 15.79 -0.16
N LEU A 148 18.98 14.91 0.29
CA LEU A 148 20.43 15.12 0.12
C LEU A 148 20.86 14.95 -1.34
N LYS A 149 21.54 15.98 -1.85
CA LYS A 149 22.37 15.89 -3.06
C LYS A 149 23.49 14.89 -2.78
N LYS A 150 23.55 13.80 -3.55
CA LYS A 150 24.69 12.89 -3.56
C LYS A 150 25.75 13.42 -4.50
#